data_AF-A0A844B9J7-F1
#
_entry.id   AF-A0A844B9J7-F1
#
_cell.length_a   1.000
_cell.length_b   1.000
_cell.length_c   1.000
_cell.angle_alpha   90.00
_cell.angle_beta   90.00
_cell.angle_gamma   90.00
#
_symmetry.space_group_name_H-M   'P 1'
#
loop_
_entity.id
_entity.type
_entity.pdbx_description
1 polymer ?
#
loop_
_entity_poly.entity_id
_entity_poly.type
_entity_poly.pdbx_seq_one_letter_code
_entity_poly.pdbx_strand_id
1 'polypeptide(L)'
;MDQPSSTDLLLIACELAVKVECRPQRGDGTDAAVYVSSGDTLARRVRAGAKITVSSNAEVMEPGLNVACFCWTVVMQVGAARKTKYLVWIDATPQELAALWQARGEAKAVRDSLPHSQRKKKPWGPL
;
A
#
# COMPACT_ATOMS: atom_id res chain seq x y z
N MET A 1 3.53 0.01 -20.39
CA MET A 1 3.25 -0.47 -19.02
C MET A 1 1.76 -0.27 -18.80
N ASP A 2 1.04 -1.27 -18.31
CA ASP A 2 -0.39 -1.13 -18.04
C ASP A 2 -0.65 -0.11 -16.93
N GLN A 3 -1.87 0.38 -16.77
CA GLN A 3 -2.19 1.29 -15.66
C GLN A 3 -1.94 0.57 -14.31
N PRO A 4 -1.30 1.22 -13.31
CA PRO A 4 -1.08 0.59 -12.02
C PRO A 4 -2.40 0.16 -11.40
N SER A 5 -2.48 -1.08 -10.91
CA SER A 5 -3.64 -1.51 -10.15
C SER A 5 -3.70 -0.76 -8.81
N SER A 6 -4.89 -0.60 -8.23
CA SER A 6 -5.02 -0.03 -6.89
C SER A 6 -4.17 -0.82 -5.87
N THR A 7 -4.04 -2.13 -6.04
CA THR A 7 -3.16 -2.96 -5.22
C THR A 7 -1.68 -2.54 -5.29
N ASP A 8 -1.17 -2.22 -6.47
CA ASP A 8 0.23 -1.83 -6.66
C ASP A 8 0.52 -0.49 -5.98
N LEU A 9 -0.38 0.48 -6.14
CA LEU A 9 -0.28 1.79 -5.49
C LEU A 9 -0.38 1.66 -3.98
N LEU A 10 -1.25 0.78 -3.47
CA LEU A 10 -1.35 0.50 -2.03
C LEU A 10 -0.05 -0.10 -1.50
N LEU A 11 0.60 -1.00 -2.23
CA LEU A 11 1.88 -1.59 -1.81
C LEU A 11 2.99 -0.55 -1.74
N ILE A 12 3.03 0.38 -2.70
CA ILE A 12 3.96 1.52 -2.67
C ILE A 12 3.66 2.41 -1.47
N ALA A 13 2.39 2.74 -1.23
CA ALA A 13 2.00 3.52 -0.08
C ALA A 13 2.40 2.85 1.24
N CYS A 14 2.18 1.53 1.37
CA CYS A 14 2.58 0.79 2.56
C CYS A 14 4.08 0.89 2.90
N GLU A 15 4.94 1.06 1.89
CA GLU A 15 6.38 1.23 2.08
C GLU A 15 6.77 2.66 2.47
N LEU A 16 5.94 3.64 2.11
CA LEU A 16 6.18 5.07 2.40
C LEU A 16 5.64 5.45 3.78
N ALA A 17 6.23 4.92 4.86
CA ALA A 17 5.97 5.33 6.25
C ALA A 17 4.50 5.63 6.62
N VAL A 18 3.54 4.83 6.11
CA VAL A 18 2.11 5.08 6.33
C VAL A 18 1.59 4.55 7.65
N LYS A 19 0.55 5.21 8.15
CA LYS A 19 -0.25 4.74 9.29
C LYS A 19 -1.44 3.93 8.78
N VAL A 20 -1.57 2.70 9.28
CA VAL A 20 -2.70 1.82 8.96
C VAL A 20 -3.56 1.62 10.21
N GLU A 21 -4.84 1.97 10.13
CA GLU A 21 -5.83 1.73 11.18
C GLU A 21 -6.77 0.59 10.78
N CYS A 22 -6.89 -0.42 11.62
CA CYS A 22 -7.67 -1.62 11.37
C CYS A 22 -8.93 -1.63 12.24
N ARG A 23 -10.10 -1.82 11.63
CA ARG A 23 -11.38 -2.05 12.31
C ARG A 23 -11.91 -3.43 11.91
N PRO A 24 -11.59 -4.49 12.67
CA PRO A 24 -12.13 -5.81 12.39
C PRO A 24 -13.65 -5.80 12.67
N GLN A 25 -14.42 -6.43 11.78
CA GLN A 25 -15.85 -6.64 12.01
C GLN A 25 -16.07 -8.06 12.50
N ARG A 26 -16.80 -8.22 13.62
CA ARG A 26 -17.22 -9.54 14.06
C ARG A 26 -18.57 -9.92 13.43
N GLY A 27 -18.75 -11.21 13.15
CA GLY A 27 -19.97 -11.75 12.55
C GLY A 27 -21.19 -11.74 13.48
N ASP A 28 -21.02 -11.35 14.75
CA ASP A 28 -22.08 -11.10 15.72
C ASP A 28 -22.54 -9.63 15.72
N GLY A 29 -22.05 -8.80 14.78
CA GLY A 29 -22.41 -7.38 14.65
C GLY A 29 -21.71 -6.46 15.65
N THR A 30 -20.81 -6.98 16.49
CA THR A 30 -20.04 -6.15 17.43
C THR A 30 -18.78 -5.61 16.75
N ASP A 31 -18.56 -4.29 16.84
CA ASP A 31 -17.31 -3.68 16.38
C ASP A 31 -16.14 -4.23 17.21
N ALA A 32 -15.13 -4.81 16.55
CA ALA A 32 -13.91 -5.18 17.25
C ALA A 32 -13.05 -3.93 17.46
N ALA A 33 -12.26 -3.95 18.54
CA ALA A 33 -11.30 -2.91 18.88
C ALA A 33 -10.49 -2.42 17.66
N VAL A 34 -10.25 -1.11 17.59
CA VAL A 34 -9.42 -0.50 16.54
C VAL A 34 -7.95 -0.78 16.84
N TYR A 35 -7.22 -1.37 15.88
CA TYR A 35 -5.78 -1.62 16.00
C TYR A 35 -4.99 -0.70 15.08
N VAL A 36 -3.81 -0.25 15.51
CA VAL A 36 -2.86 0.49 14.66
C VAL A 36 -1.73 -0.43 14.23
N SER A 37 -1.39 -0.43 12.94
CA SER A 37 -0.26 -1.19 12.39
C SER A 37 0.56 -0.31 11.45
N SER A 38 1.85 -0.62 11.29
CA SER A 38 2.72 0.05 10.31
C SER A 38 2.46 -0.46 8.89
N GLY A 39 2.70 0.42 7.91
CA GLY A 39 2.59 0.09 6.49
C GLY A 39 3.35 -1.18 6.08
N ASP A 40 4.58 -1.37 6.55
CA ASP A 40 5.38 -2.57 6.26
C ASP A 40 4.70 -3.88 6.66
N THR A 41 4.01 -3.87 7.80
CA THR A 41 3.31 -5.06 8.30
C THR A 41 2.10 -5.38 7.42
N LEU A 42 1.39 -4.35 6.96
CA LEU A 42 0.28 -4.51 6.00
C LEU A 42 0.81 -5.02 4.65
N ALA A 43 1.87 -4.42 4.10
CA ALA A 43 2.49 -4.83 2.83
C ALA A 43 2.89 -6.31 2.82
N ARG A 44 3.50 -6.79 3.92
CA ARG A 44 3.87 -8.21 4.05
C ARG A 44 2.65 -9.13 3.96
N ARG A 45 1.52 -8.75 4.58
CA ARG A 45 0.28 -9.55 4.53
C ARG A 45 -0.33 -9.57 3.14
N VAL A 46 -0.34 -8.43 2.43
CA VAL A 46 -0.80 -8.35 1.04
C VAL A 46 0.03 -9.28 0.15
N ARG A 47 1.36 -9.22 0.27
CA ARG A 47 2.29 -10.07 -0.49
C ARG A 47 2.16 -11.57 -0.18
N ALA A 48 1.71 -11.93 1.02
CA ALA A 48 1.47 -13.31 1.43
C ALA A 48 0.20 -13.94 0.81
N GLY A 49 -0.46 -13.27 -0.14
CA GLY A 49 -1.61 -13.81 -0.87
C GLY A 49 -2.95 -13.50 -0.23
N ALA A 50 -3.03 -12.44 0.58
CA ALA A 50 -4.31 -12.00 1.11
C ALA A 50 -5.23 -11.52 -0.04
N LYS A 51 -6.50 -11.92 0.00
CA LYS A 51 -7.52 -11.37 -0.90
C LYS A 51 -7.80 -9.94 -0.48
N ILE A 52 -7.63 -8.99 -1.37
CA ILE A 52 -7.82 -7.57 -1.07
C ILE A 52 -8.83 -6.92 -2.02
N THR A 53 -9.62 -6.02 -1.46
CA THR A 53 -10.46 -5.08 -2.19
C THR A 53 -10.08 -3.69 -1.71
N VAL A 54 -9.77 -2.80 -2.64
CA VAL A 54 -9.22 -1.48 -2.34
C VAL A 54 -10.13 -0.43 -2.97
N SER A 55 -10.54 0.54 -2.16
CA SER A 55 -11.29 1.71 -2.61
C SER A 55 -10.68 2.97 -1.99
N SER A 56 -10.39 3.96 -2.82
CA SER A 56 -9.96 5.27 -2.36
C SER A 56 -11.15 6.21 -2.34
N ASN A 57 -11.30 7.00 -1.27
CA ASN A 57 -12.10 8.20 -1.33
C ASN A 57 -11.13 9.29 -1.78
N ALA A 58 -11.27 9.77 -3.02
CA ALA A 58 -10.35 10.76 -3.61
C ALA A 58 -10.47 12.18 -3.00
N GLU A 59 -11.16 12.32 -1.88
CA GLU A 59 -11.29 13.59 -1.17
C GLU A 59 -10.02 13.81 -0.34
N VAL A 60 -9.20 14.76 -0.80
CA VAL A 60 -8.09 15.32 -0.05
C VAL A 60 -8.67 15.88 1.25
N MET A 61 -8.29 15.31 2.39
CA MET A 61 -8.66 15.91 3.68
C MET A 61 -7.86 17.19 3.83
N GLU A 62 -8.52 18.30 4.17
CA GLU A 62 -7.85 19.60 4.25
C GLU A 62 -6.61 19.53 5.18
N PRO A 63 -5.47 20.12 4.74
CA PRO A 63 -4.24 20.11 5.51
C PRO A 63 -4.37 21.06 6.71
N GLY A 64 -4.94 20.56 7.80
CA GLY A 64 -5.25 21.36 8.98
C GLY A 64 -4.51 20.99 10.26
N LEU A 65 -4.01 19.75 10.40
CA LEU A 65 -3.29 19.30 11.62
C LEU A 65 -2.51 17.97 11.47
N ASN A 66 -2.60 17.26 10.34
CA ASN A 66 -1.85 16.03 10.09
C ASN A 66 -1.34 16.00 8.64
N VAL A 67 -0.15 15.44 8.46
CA VAL A 67 0.66 15.39 7.23
C VAL A 67 0.04 14.53 6.11
N ALA A 68 -1.07 13.84 6.37
CA ALA A 68 -1.70 12.91 5.45
C ALA A 68 -2.57 13.62 4.39
N CYS A 69 -2.22 13.43 3.11
CA CYS A 69 -2.90 14.03 1.97
C CYS A 69 -4.21 13.33 1.58
N PHE A 70 -4.40 12.04 1.90
CA PHE A 70 -5.67 11.33 1.67
C PHE A 70 -5.76 10.00 2.44
N CYS A 71 -6.94 9.35 2.40
CA CYS A 71 -7.17 8.04 3.02
C CYS A 71 -7.68 6.96 2.05
N TRP A 72 -7.21 5.73 2.21
CA TRP A 72 -7.69 4.56 1.46
C TRP A 72 -8.42 3.59 2.38
N THR A 73 -9.54 3.05 1.90
CA THR A 73 -10.20 1.91 2.52
C THR A 73 -9.74 0.63 1.85
N VAL A 74 -9.18 -0.29 2.64
CA VAL A 74 -8.69 -1.58 2.21
C VAL A 74 -9.41 -2.67 2.98
N VAL A 75 -10.13 -3.55 2.30
CA VAL A 75 -10.72 -4.75 2.90
C VAL A 75 -9.83 -5.92 2.54
N MET A 76 -9.22 -6.54 3.56
CA MET A 76 -8.32 -7.68 3.38
C MET A 76 -8.87 -8.93 4.06
N GLN A 77 -8.73 -10.07 3.40
CA GLN A 77 -9.06 -11.39 3.89
C GLN A 77 -7.86 -12.32 3.74
N VAL A 78 -7.39 -12.89 4.86
CA VAL A 78 -6.25 -13.81 4.88
C VAL A 78 -6.78 -15.23 5.16
N GLY A 79 -6.72 -16.13 4.17
CA GLY A 79 -7.25 -17.50 4.30
C GLY A 79 -8.76 -17.55 4.59
N ALA A 80 -9.17 -18.43 5.50
CA ALA A 80 -10.54 -18.53 6.01
C ALA A 80 -10.88 -17.49 7.09
N ALA A 81 -9.94 -16.59 7.44
CA ALA A 81 -10.15 -15.57 8.45
C ALA A 81 -11.17 -14.50 7.98
N ARG A 82 -11.73 -13.76 8.93
CA ARG A 82 -12.73 -12.71 8.67
C ARG A 82 -12.15 -11.57 7.84
N LYS A 83 -13.02 -10.94 7.03
CA LYS A 83 -12.71 -9.70 6.32
C LYS A 83 -12.36 -8.62 7.36
N THR A 84 -11.23 -7.98 7.14
CA THR A 84 -10.71 -6.94 8.03
C THR A 84 -10.61 -5.64 7.24
N LYS A 85 -11.23 -4.57 7.74
CA LYS A 85 -11.16 -3.24 7.12
C LYS A 85 -9.96 -2.48 7.67
N TYR A 86 -9.17 -1.93 6.78
CA TYR A 86 -8.01 -1.08 7.07
C TYR A 86 -8.25 0.31 6.46
N LEU A 87 -7.92 1.36 7.19
CA LEU A 87 -7.78 2.72 6.73
C LEU A 87 -6.30 3.01 6.61
N VAL A 88 -5.86 3.42 5.43
CA VAL A 88 -4.46 3.73 5.16
C VAL A 88 -4.35 5.22 4.95
N TRP A 89 -3.61 5.87 5.84
CA TRP A 89 -3.34 7.30 5.82
C TRP A 89 -2.00 7.54 5.14
N ILE A 90 -2.01 8.37 4.11
CA ILE A 90 -0.88 8.50 3.20
C ILE A 90 -0.48 9.97 3.09
N ASP A 91 0.79 10.24 3.35
CA ASP A 91 1.41 11.58 3.29
C ASP A 91 1.88 11.96 1.87
N ALA A 92 1.87 11.00 0.94
CA ALA A 92 2.10 11.21 -0.49
C ALA A 92 0.77 11.25 -1.26
N THR A 93 0.67 12.04 -2.33
CA THR A 93 -0.47 12.19 -3.26
C THR A 93 -0.62 10.99 -4.21
N PRO A 94 -1.82 10.72 -4.79
CA PRO A 94 -2.00 9.60 -5.71
C PRO A 94 -1.11 9.70 -6.95
N GLN A 95 -0.82 10.93 -7.39
CA GLN A 95 0.09 11.24 -8.49
C GLN A 95 1.53 10.85 -8.15
N GLU A 96 2.00 11.14 -6.93
CA GLU A 96 3.34 10.73 -6.46
C GLU A 96 3.47 9.21 -6.38
N LEU A 97 2.42 8.51 -5.91
CA LEU A 97 2.40 7.05 -5.92
C LEU A 97 2.47 6.48 -7.35
N ALA A 98 1.71 7.06 -8.29
CA ALA A 98 1.74 6.66 -9.70
C ALA A 98 3.10 6.91 -10.35
N ALA A 99 3.73 8.06 -10.07
CA ALA A 99 5.06 8.40 -10.54
C ALA A 99 6.13 7.42 -9.99
N LEU A 100 6.06 7.09 -8.69
CA LEU A 100 6.94 6.10 -8.08
C LEU A 100 6.75 4.71 -8.68
N TRP A 101 5.52 4.32 -9.00
CA TRP A 101 5.23 3.06 -9.69
C TRP A 101 5.88 3.01 -11.07
N GLN A 102 5.71 4.08 -11.86
CA GLN A 102 6.29 4.18 -13.20
C GLN A 102 7.82 4.12 -13.14
N ALA A 103 8.44 4.91 -12.28
CA ALA A 103 9.89 4.94 -12.09
C ALA A 103 10.46 3.56 -11.70
N ARG A 104 9.73 2.79 -10.86
CA ARG A 104 10.12 1.41 -10.52
C ARG A 104 10.07 0.47 -11.71
N GLY A 105 9.06 0.59 -12.56
CA GLY A 105 8.94 -0.23 -13.77
C GLY A 105 10.01 0.11 -14.81
N GLU A 106 10.32 1.39 -14.99
CA GLU A 106 11.43 1.85 -15.85
C GLU A 106 12.78 1.32 -15.34
N ALA A 107 13.05 1.46 -14.04
CA ALA A 107 14.26 0.93 -13.42
C ALA A 107 14.37 -0.60 -13.56
N LYS A 108 13.24 -1.32 -13.47
CA LYS A 108 13.19 -2.76 -13.71
C LYS A 108 13.52 -3.10 -15.17
N ALA A 109 12.94 -2.37 -16.13
CA ALA A 109 13.21 -2.58 -17.55
C ALA A 109 14.70 -2.34 -17.88
N VAL A 110 15.29 -1.27 -17.34
CA VAL A 110 16.73 -1.00 -17.45
C VAL A 110 17.54 -2.13 -16.84
N ARG A 111 17.21 -2.60 -15.64
CA ARG A 111 17.94 -3.72 -15.02
C ARG A 111 17.84 -4.99 -15.86
N ASP A 112 16.67 -5.29 -16.39
CA ASP A 112 16.43 -6.52 -17.15
C ASP A 112 17.10 -6.45 -18.55
N SER A 113 17.35 -5.26 -19.10
CA SER A 113 18.14 -5.08 -20.33
C SER A 113 19.66 -5.23 -20.11
N LEU A 114 20.14 -5.10 -18.87
CA LEU A 114 21.55 -5.30 -18.55
C LEU A 114 21.94 -6.79 -18.62
N PRO A 115 23.20 -7.11 -19.02
CA PRO A 115 23.76 -8.45 -18.92
C PRO A 115 23.69 -9.00 -17.49
N HIS A 116 23.52 -10.32 -17.33
CA HIS A 116 23.32 -10.96 -16.02
C HIS A 116 24.39 -10.58 -14.97
N SER A 117 25.65 -10.40 -15.39
CA SER A 117 26.77 -9.97 -14.54
C SER A 117 26.63 -8.55 -13.97
N GLN A 118 25.82 -7.69 -14.60
CA GLN A 118 25.60 -6.30 -14.21
C GLN A 118 24.30 -6.08 -13.42
N ARG A 119 23.48 -7.14 -13.23
CA ARG A 119 22.19 -7.08 -12.51
C ARG A 119 22.31 -7.09 -10.98
N LYS A 120 23.51 -7.25 -10.41
CA LYS A 120 23.73 -7.54 -8.97
C LYS A 120 23.66 -6.35 -8.01
N LYS A 121 23.63 -5.10 -8.49
CA LYS A 121 23.46 -3.94 -7.59
C LYS A 121 21.97 -3.65 -7.44
N LYS A 122 21.45 -3.68 -6.21
CA LYS A 122 20.18 -3.01 -5.90
C LYS A 122 20.36 -1.54 -6.31
N PRO A 123 19.62 -1.02 -7.31
CA PRO A 123 19.83 0.34 -7.79
C PRO A 123 19.31 1.39 -6.81
N TRP A 124 18.47 0.98 -5.87
CA TRP A 124 18.06 1.75 -4.70
C TRP A 124 19.13 1.54 -3.62
N GLY A 125 19.80 2.62 -3.22
CA GLY A 125 20.86 2.65 -2.20
C GLY A 125 20.42 2.10 -0.83
N PRO A 126 21.26 2.21 0.23
CA PRO A 126 20.81 1.84 1.57
C PRO A 126 19.56 2.67 1.90
N LEU A 127 18.47 1.95 2.20
CA LEU A 127 17.16 2.46 2.62
C LEU A 127 17.24 2.88 4.08
#